data_AF-A0A0V0SUP1-F1
#
_entry.id   AF-A0A0V0SUP1-F1
#
_cell.length_a   1.000
_cell.length_b   1.000
_cell.length_c   1.000
_cell.angle_alpha   90.00
_cell.angle_beta   90.00
_cell.angle_gamma   90.00
#
_symmetry.space_group_name_H-M   'P 1'
#
loop_
_entity.id
_entity.type
_entity.pdbx_description
1 polymer ?
#
loop_
_entity_poly.entity_id
_entity_poly.type
_entity_poly.pdbx_seq_one_letter_code
_entity_poly.pdbx_strand_id
1 'polypeptide(L)'
;MTGGAFAVYLQLNAQERSSINKVKEALLAAFAADPFVAYDQFVSRKLGPDESPDVFLAELRRLATLFGGVSEKALACAFVAGLPENIRQLLR
;
A
#
# COMPACT_ATOMS: atom_id res chain seq x y z
N MET A 1 -18.59 -1.40 4.69
CA MET A 1 -19.50 -0.30 4.36
C MET A 1 -19.18 0.20 2.96
N THR A 2 -19.86 -0.33 1.95
CA THR A 2 -19.63 0.00 0.54
C THR A 2 -20.38 1.28 0.16
N GLY A 3 -19.88 2.42 0.62
CA GLY A 3 -20.21 3.73 0.06
C GLY A 3 -19.41 3.90 -1.24
N GLY A 4 -19.95 3.43 -2.36
CA GLY A 4 -19.26 3.46 -3.66
C GLY A 4 -19.06 4.87 -4.24
N ALA A 5 -18.58 4.93 -5.47
CA ALA A 5 -18.16 6.16 -6.16
C ALA A 5 -19.26 7.23 -6.20
N PHE A 6 -20.51 6.76 -6.24
CA PHE A 6 -21.69 7.58 -6.22
C PHE A 6 -21.91 8.31 -4.88
N ALA A 7 -21.57 7.70 -3.75
CA ALA A 7 -21.65 8.35 -2.44
C ALA A 7 -20.62 9.48 -2.32
N VAL A 8 -19.41 9.26 -2.83
CA VAL A 8 -18.33 10.26 -2.88
C VAL A 8 -18.74 11.45 -3.75
N TYR A 9 -19.31 11.17 -4.93
CA TYR A 9 -19.84 12.22 -5.81
C TYR A 9 -20.97 13.02 -5.15
N LEU A 10 -21.84 12.37 -4.37
CA LEU A 10 -22.92 13.03 -3.64
C LEU A 10 -22.44 13.86 -2.43
N GLN A 11 -21.28 13.55 -1.85
CA GLN A 11 -20.70 14.34 -0.76
C GLN A 11 -20.01 15.63 -1.25
N LEU A 12 -19.65 15.70 -2.53
CA LEU A 12 -19.12 16.92 -3.14
C LEU A 12 -20.19 18.00 -3.25
N ASN A 13 -19.82 19.24 -2.96
CA ASN A 13 -20.70 20.39 -3.08
C ASN A 13 -20.83 20.82 -4.56
N ALA A 14 -21.83 21.66 -4.88
CA ALA A 14 -22.19 21.96 -6.28
C ALA A 14 -21.05 22.58 -7.10
N GLN A 15 -20.16 23.32 -6.45
CA GLN A 15 -18.98 23.94 -7.05
C GLN A 15 -17.84 22.94 -7.31
N GLU A 16 -17.74 21.88 -6.50
CA GLU A 16 -16.78 20.79 -6.72
C GLU A 16 -17.25 19.84 -7.82
N ARG A 17 -18.56 19.59 -7.92
CA ARG A 17 -19.14 18.74 -8.98
C ARG A 17 -19.05 19.34 -10.38
N SER A 18 -18.98 20.67 -10.50
CA SER A 18 -18.81 21.33 -11.80
C SER A 18 -17.38 21.23 -12.32
N SER A 19 -16.42 20.82 -11.47
CA SER A 19 -15.02 20.64 -11.84
C SER A 19 -14.65 19.16 -11.92
N ILE A 20 -14.40 18.68 -13.14
CA ILE A 20 -13.95 17.30 -13.40
C ILE A 20 -12.69 16.97 -12.60
N ASN A 21 -11.77 17.93 -12.42
CA ASN A 21 -10.54 17.73 -11.66
C ASN A 21 -10.84 17.43 -10.18
N LYS A 22 -11.77 18.17 -9.57
CA LYS A 22 -12.13 17.98 -8.16
C LYS A 22 -12.91 16.68 -7.94
N VAL A 23 -13.81 16.32 -8.86
CA VAL A 23 -14.51 15.03 -8.80
C VAL A 23 -13.52 13.87 -8.92
N LYS A 24 -12.54 13.98 -9.83
CA LYS A 24 -11.48 12.98 -10.00
C LYS A 24 -10.60 12.86 -8.75
N GLU A 25 -10.18 13.97 -8.14
CA GLU A 25 -9.41 13.95 -6.90
C GLU A 25 -10.19 13.36 -5.73
N ALA A 26 -11.46 13.71 -5.57
CA ALA A 26 -12.29 13.18 -4.49
C ALA A 26 -12.55 11.68 -4.64
N LEU A 27 -12.79 11.21 -5.87
CA LEU A 27 -12.89 9.79 -6.16
C LEU A 27 -11.55 9.09 -5.90
N LEU A 28 -10.43 9.66 -6.38
CA LEU A 28 -9.10 9.12 -6.10
C LEU A 28 -8.80 9.08 -4.61
N ALA A 29 -9.21 10.07 -3.82
CA ALA A 29 -9.01 10.09 -2.38
C ALA A 29 -9.90 9.07 -1.66
N ALA A 30 -11.16 8.91 -2.07
CA ALA A 30 -12.08 7.98 -1.46
C ALA A 30 -11.81 6.50 -1.82
N PHE A 31 -11.16 6.27 -2.96
CA PHE A 31 -10.73 4.95 -3.42
C PHE A 31 -9.24 4.70 -3.29
N ALA A 32 -8.46 5.70 -2.88
CA ALA A 32 -7.05 5.49 -2.56
C ALA A 32 -7.00 4.42 -1.48
N ALA A 33 -6.19 3.38 -1.74
CA ALA A 33 -5.82 2.45 -0.68
C ALA A 33 -5.27 3.30 0.46
N ASP A 34 -5.88 3.19 1.64
CA ASP A 34 -5.47 3.96 2.81
C ASP A 34 -3.96 3.76 2.99
N PRO A 35 -3.14 4.83 2.90
CA PRO A 35 -1.70 4.73 3.04
C PRO A 35 -1.29 4.06 4.35
N PHE A 36 -2.12 4.19 5.40
CA PHE A 36 -1.90 3.52 6.68
C PHE A 36 -2.14 2.00 6.58
N VAL A 37 -3.14 1.57 5.81
CA VAL A 37 -3.40 0.14 5.57
C VAL A 37 -2.28 -0.47 4.72
N ALA A 38 -1.80 0.25 3.69
CA ALA A 38 -0.68 -0.20 2.88
C ALA A 38 0.62 -0.30 3.70
N TYR A 39 0.86 0.67 4.59
CA TYR A 39 1.99 0.63 5.51
C TYR A 39 1.87 -0.50 6.55
N ASP A 40 0.69 -0.72 7.14
CA ASP A 40 0.45 -1.80 8.09
C ASP A 40 0.66 -3.17 7.44
N GLN A 41 0.18 -3.35 6.20
CA GLN A 41 0.44 -4.54 5.39
C GLN A 41 1.93 -4.70 5.08
N PHE A 42 2.64 -3.61 4.77
CA PHE A 42 4.08 -3.63 4.50
C PHE A 42 4.88 -4.09 5.72
N VAL A 43 4.56 -3.56 6.91
CA VAL A 43 5.28 -3.91 8.15
C VAL A 43 4.90 -5.31 8.65
N SER A 44 3.64 -5.71 8.49
CA SER A 44 3.15 -7.03 8.89
C SER A 44 3.51 -8.15 7.91
N ARG A 45 4.07 -7.81 6.74
CA ARG A 45 4.39 -8.81 5.72
C ARG A 45 5.58 -9.66 6.14
N LYS A 46 5.38 -10.97 6.12
CA LYS A 46 6.42 -11.98 6.32
C LYS A 46 6.49 -12.88 5.10
N LEU A 47 7.68 -13.37 4.79
CA LEU A 47 7.88 -14.34 3.70
C LEU A 47 7.12 -15.62 4.04
N GLY A 48 6.22 -16.04 3.14
CA GLY A 48 5.50 -17.31 3.27
C GLY A 48 6.45 -18.52 3.14
N PRO A 49 6.11 -19.68 3.73
CA PRO A 49 6.96 -20.87 3.66
C PRO A 49 7.17 -21.40 2.22
N ASP A 50 6.20 -21.15 1.33
CA ASP A 50 6.24 -21.57 -0.08
C ASP A 50 6.39 -20.38 -1.05
N GLU A 51 6.66 -19.19 -0.53
CA GLU A 51 6.78 -17.97 -1.32
C GLU A 51 8.23 -17.74 -1.76
N SER A 52 8.43 -17.40 -3.04
CA SER A 52 9.76 -17.00 -3.53
C SER A 52 10.16 -15.64 -2.93
N PRO A 53 11.44 -15.46 -2.53
CA PRO A 53 11.97 -14.17 -2.09
C PRO A 53 11.74 -13.04 -3.10
N ASP A 54 11.80 -13.34 -4.39
CA ASP A 54 11.56 -12.34 -5.45
C ASP A 54 10.11 -11.86 -5.47
N VAL A 55 9.16 -12.77 -5.23
CA VAL A 55 7.73 -12.46 -5.15
C VAL A 55 7.44 -11.60 -3.91
N PHE A 56 8.05 -11.96 -2.78
CA PHE A 56 7.95 -11.18 -1.56
C PHE A 56 8.53 -9.77 -1.72
N LEU A 57 9.69 -9.63 -2.37
CA LEU A 57 10.30 -8.33 -2.64
C LEU A 57 9.47 -7.49 -3.61
N ALA A 58 8.90 -8.11 -4.65
CA ALA A 58 8.00 -7.45 -5.59
C ALA A 58 6.75 -6.90 -4.87
N GLU A 59 6.17 -7.68 -3.95
CA GLU A 59 5.00 -7.26 -3.19
C GLU A 59 5.35 -6.16 -2.18
N LEU A 60 6.50 -6.24 -1.49
CA LEU A 60 6.99 -5.15 -0.63
C LEU A 60 7.18 -3.84 -1.40
N ARG A 61 7.75 -3.90 -2.62
CA ARG A 61 7.90 -2.72 -3.49
C ARG A 61 6.54 -2.15 -3.88
N ARG A 62 5.59 -3.01 -4.25
CA ARG A 62 4.23 -2.61 -4.60
C ARG A 62 3.55 -1.92 -3.42
N LEU A 63 3.58 -2.52 -2.24
CA LEU A 63 3.03 -1.94 -1.01
C LEU A 63 3.70 -0.60 -0.68
N ALA A 64 5.02 -0.51 -0.81
CA ALA A 64 5.75 0.74 -0.65
C ALA A 64 5.25 1.83 -1.59
N THR A 65 5.06 1.53 -2.87
CA THR A 65 4.54 2.50 -3.85
C THR A 65 3.16 3.02 -3.48
N LEU A 66 2.31 2.21 -2.83
CA LEU A 66 0.96 2.62 -2.43
C LEU A 66 0.94 3.71 -1.34
N PHE A 67 1.98 3.82 -0.50
CA PHE A 67 2.08 4.85 0.54
C PHE A 67 3.14 5.93 0.26
N GLY A 68 3.61 6.06 -0.98
CA GLY A 68 4.54 7.12 -1.40
C GLY A 68 5.98 6.65 -1.65
N GLY A 69 6.21 5.34 -1.65
CA GLY A 69 7.51 4.72 -1.88
C GLY A 69 8.41 4.71 -0.63
N VAL A 70 9.44 3.88 -0.67
CA VAL A 70 10.47 3.82 0.38
C VAL A 70 11.86 3.79 -0.25
N SER A 71 12.86 4.22 0.52
CA SER A 71 14.26 4.07 0.10
C SER A 71 14.64 2.60 -0.06
N GLU A 72 15.60 2.28 -0.93
CA GLU A 72 16.09 0.90 -1.07
C GLU A 72 16.62 0.32 0.25
N LYS A 73 17.24 1.15 1.09
CA LYS A 73 17.69 0.73 2.42
C LYS A 73 16.52 0.31 3.31
N ALA A 74 15.43 1.08 3.30
CA ALA A 74 14.23 0.73 4.06
C ALA A 74 13.56 -0.54 3.51
N LEU A 75 13.53 -0.71 2.19
CA LEU A 75 13.04 -1.94 1.55
C LEU A 75 13.87 -3.17 1.94
N ALA A 76 15.20 -3.04 1.95
CA ALA A 76 16.11 -4.11 2.37
C ALA A 76 15.92 -4.47 3.85
N CYS A 77 15.78 -3.47 4.73
CA CYS A 77 15.48 -3.70 6.14
C CYS A 77 14.13 -4.40 6.33
N ALA A 78 13.08 -3.99 5.61
CA ALA A 78 11.76 -4.63 5.67
C ALA A 78 11.81 -6.07 5.15
N PHE A 79 12.55 -6.30 4.06
CA PHE A 79 12.78 -7.64 3.53
C PHE A 79 13.44 -8.54 4.58
N VAL A 80 14.56 -8.11 5.17
CA VAL A 80 15.27 -8.89 6.20
C VAL A 80 14.40 -9.11 7.45
N ALA A 81 13.62 -8.11 7.86
CA ALA A 81 12.71 -8.21 9.01
C ALA A 81 11.56 -9.21 8.76
N GLY A 82 11.09 -9.32 7.52
CA GLY A 82 10.04 -10.26 7.12
C GLY A 82 10.52 -11.70 6.87
N LEU A 83 11.84 -11.95 6.87
CA LEU A 83 12.38 -13.30 6.70
C LEU A 83 12.10 -14.16 7.95
N PRO A 84 11.81 -15.47 7.78
CA PRO A 84 11.67 -16.38 8.92
C PRO A 84 13.02 -16.55 9.65
N GLU A 85 12.96 -16.86 10.95
CA GLU A 85 14.14 -16.92 11.85
C GLU A 85 15.28 -17.79 11.29
N ASN A 86 14.93 -18.89 10.63
CA ASN A 86 15.88 -19.83 10.01
C ASN A 86 16.73 -19.18 8.91
N ILE A 87 16.14 -18.31 8.08
CA ILE A 87 16.89 -17.59 7.03
C ILE A 87 17.66 -16.42 7.65
N ARG A 88 17.10 -15.74 8.66
CA ARG A 88 17.82 -14.69 9.40
C ARG A 88 19.07 -15.21 10.10
N GLN A 89 19.08 -16.45 10.58
CA GLN A 89 20.25 -17.09 11.18
C GLN A 89 21.35 -17.43 10.14
N LEU A 90 20.96 -17.66 8.88
CA LEU A 90 21.87 -17.98 7.78
C LEU A 90 22.58 -16.75 7.20
N LEU A 91 22.00 -15.56 7.37
CA LEU A 91 22.51 -14.28 6.87
C LEU A 91 23.35 -13.50 7.90
N ARG A 92 23.47 -14.02 9.13
CA ARG A 92 24.10 -13.35 10.27
C ARG A 92 25.49 -13.91 10.54
#